data_AF-A0A7Y9SL89-F1
#
_entry.id   AF-A0A7Y9SL89-F1
#
_cell.length_a   1.000
_cell.length_b   1.000
_cell.length_c   1.000
_cell.angle_alpha   90.00
_cell.angle_beta   90.00
_cell.angle_gamma   90.00
#
_symmetry.space_group_name_H-M   'P 1'
#
loop_
_entity.id
_entity.type
_entity.pdbx_description
1 polymer ?
#
loop_
_entity_poly.entity_id
_entity_poly.type
_entity_poly.pdbx_seq_one_letter_code
_entity_poly.pdbx_strand_id
1 'polypeptide(L)' 'MLTLTTPEGHRFTADTDVRLAGLWADAQLGPGWDTHLAPFDEHTVMNDMIDEIHAIQDGEIPGYTITTSH' A
#
# COMPACT_ATOMS: atom_id res chain seq x y z
N MET A 1 -14.13 0.04 -3.60
CA MET A 1 -12.99 0.97 -3.69
C MET A 1 -12.37 1.16 -2.30
N LEU A 2 -11.05 1.10 -2.20
CA LEU A 2 -10.26 1.30 -0.98
C LEU A 2 -9.58 2.67 -1.03
N THR A 3 -9.54 3.38 0.09
CA THR A 3 -8.79 4.63 0.23
C THR A 3 -7.92 4.59 1.47
N LEU A 4 -6.59 4.57 1.27
CA LEU A 4 -5.58 4.79 2.30
C LEU A 4 -5.42 6.29 2.54
N THR A 5 -5.42 6.71 3.81
CA THR A 5 -5.09 8.07 4.23
C THR A 5 -3.90 8.02 5.20
N THR A 6 -2.83 8.75 4.88
CA THR A 6 -1.63 8.84 5.71
C THR A 6 -1.77 9.91 6.80
N PRO A 7 -0.94 9.88 7.85
CA PRO A 7 -0.92 10.93 8.88
C PRO A 7 -0.67 12.34 8.32
N GLU A 8 0.05 12.42 7.20
CA GLU A 8 0.38 13.67 6.50
C GLU A 8 -0.78 14.20 5.65
N GLY A 9 -1.86 13.42 5.52
CA GLY A 9 -3.05 13.76 4.75
C GLY A 9 -2.99 13.33 3.28
N HIS A 10 -1.98 12.55 2.87
CA HIS A 10 -1.95 11.96 1.53
C HIS A 10 -3.02 10.88 1.42
N ARG A 11 -3.61 10.76 0.22
CA ARG A 11 -4.68 9.80 -0.05
C ARG A 11 -4.36 8.99 -1.29
N PHE A 12 -4.42 7.67 -1.16
CA PHE A 12 -4.25 6.73 -2.25
C PHE A 12 -5.53 5.93 -2.39
N THR A 13 -6.02 5.80 -3.63
CA THR A 13 -7.31 5.16 -3.90
C THR A 13 -7.15 4.11 -4.98
N ALA A 14 -7.66 2.91 -4.73
CA ALA A 14 -7.65 1.83 -5.69
C ALA A 14 -8.83 0.87 -5.50
N ASP A 15 -9.15 0.09 -6.52
CA ASP A 15 -10.26 -0.86 -6.47
C ASP A 15 -9.93 -2.15 -5.72
N THR A 16 -8.64 -2.48 -5.61
CA THR A 16 -8.13 -3.67 -4.94
C THR A 16 -6.98 -3.30 -3.99
N ASP A 17 -6.79 -4.14 -2.98
CA ASP A 17 -5.65 -4.16 -2.07
C ASP A 17 -4.30 -4.21 -2.82
N VAL A 18 -4.16 -5.10 -3.80
CA VAL A 18 -2.93 -5.22 -4.61
C VAL A 18 -2.59 -3.91 -5.34
N ARG A 19 -3.61 -3.24 -5.91
CA ARG A 19 -3.38 -1.95 -6.59
C ARG A 19 -3.06 -0.84 -5.59
N LEU A 20 -3.70 -0.87 -4.42
CA LEU A 20 -3.40 0.08 -3.35
C LEU A 20 -1.97 -0.13 -2.81
N ALA A 21 -1.54 -1.39 -2.68
CA ALA A 21 -0.19 -1.77 -2.27
C ALA A 21 0.85 -1.28 -3.26
N GLY A 22 0.59 -1.41 -4.56
CA GLY A 22 1.46 -0.83 -5.60
C GLY A 22 1.61 0.69 -5.46
N LEU A 23 0.50 1.43 -5.29
CA LEU A 23 0.55 2.88 -5.06
C LEU A 23 1.29 3.24 -3.77
N TRP A 24 1.15 2.42 -2.74
CA TRP A 24 1.83 2.60 -1.46
C TRP A 24 3.33 2.30 -1.56
N ALA A 25 3.72 1.27 -2.29
CA ALA A 25 5.10 0.94 -2.59
C ALA A 25 5.79 2.07 -3.36
N ASP A 26 5.13 2.63 -4.37
CA ASP A 26 5.62 3.81 -5.11
C ASP A 26 5.84 5.01 -4.18
N ALA A 27 4.96 5.20 -3.20
CA ALA A 27 5.07 6.29 -2.24
C ALA A 27 6.22 6.10 -1.24
N GLN A 28 6.47 4.87 -0.78
CA GLN A 28 7.51 4.56 0.20
C GLN A 28 8.90 4.39 -0.41
N LEU A 29 8.99 3.68 -1.53
CA LEU A 29 10.24 3.24 -2.16
C LEU A 29 10.63 4.11 -3.35
N GLY A 30 9.70 4.95 -3.82
CA GLY A 30 9.84 5.76 -5.02
C GLY A 30 9.28 5.04 -6.26
N PRO A 31 8.89 5.81 -7.29
CA PRO A 31 8.36 5.24 -8.52
C PRO A 31 9.42 4.38 -9.23
N GLY A 32 9.02 3.20 -9.71
CA GLY A 32 9.92 2.26 -10.38
C GLY A 32 10.81 1.48 -9.41
N TRP A 33 10.39 1.29 -8.16
CA TRP A 33 11.07 0.45 -7.18
C TRP A 33 11.26 -1.00 -7.68
N ASP A 34 10.38 -1.46 -8.56
CA ASP A 34 10.36 -2.77 -9.21
C ASP A 34 11.35 -2.89 -10.38
N THR A 35 11.73 -1.79 -11.04
CA THR A 35 12.50 -1.82 -12.30
C THR A 35 13.87 -2.53 -12.23
N HIS A 36 14.43 -2.68 -11.04
CA HIS A 36 15.74 -3.30 -10.81
C HIS A 36 15.70 -4.50 -9.87
N LEU A 37 14.51 -4.91 -9.42
CA LEU A 37 14.35 -6.06 -8.55
C LEU A 37 14.26 -7.35 -9.36
N ALA A 38 14.81 -8.43 -8.80
CA ALA A 38 14.50 -9.74 -9.34
C ALA A 38 13.01 -10.04 -9.06
N PRO A 39 12.33 -10.85 -9.89
CA PRO A 39 10.90 -11.10 -9.73
C PRO A 39 10.49 -11.63 -8.34
N PHE A 40 11.35 -12.42 -7.68
CA PHE A 40 11.09 -12.89 -6.32
C PHE A 40 11.19 -11.79 -5.26
N ASP A 41 12.10 -10.84 -5.44
CA ASP A 41 12.26 -9.70 -4.54
C ASP A 41 11.08 -8.74 -4.72
N GLU A 42 10.63 -8.52 -5.96
CA GLU A 42 9.42 -7.76 -6.27
C GLU A 42 8.19 -8.36 -5.57
N HIS A 43 8.00 -9.68 -5.69
CA HIS A 43 6.92 -10.39 -5.02
C HIS A 43 6.98 -10.28 -3.49
N THR A 44 8.19 -10.30 -2.92
CA THR A 44 8.39 -10.18 -1.47
C THR A 44 7.94 -8.80 -1.00
N VAL A 45 8.41 -7.74 -1.66
CA VAL A 45 8.02 -6.36 -1.35
C VAL A 45 6.51 -6.18 -1.52
N MET A 46 5.91 -6.71 -2.58
CA MET A 46 4.47 -6.57 -2.80
C MET A 46 3.64 -7.26 -1.72
N ASN A 47 4.07 -8.45 -1.25
CA ASN A 47 3.41 -9.11 -0.13
C ASN A 47 3.52 -8.29 1.15
N ASP A 48 4.71 -7.76 1.46
CA ASP A 48 4.91 -6.92 2.65
C ASP A 48 4.00 -5.68 2.61
N MET A 49 3.82 -5.06 1.44
CA MET A 49 2.93 -3.90 1.27
C MET A 49 1.46 -4.26 1.42
N ILE A 50 1.05 -5.44 0.95
CA ILE A 50 -0.32 -5.95 1.14
C ILE A 50 -0.57 -6.24 2.62
N ASP A 51 0.39 -6.86 3.29
CA ASP A 51 0.29 -7.14 4.73
C ASP A 51 0.22 -5.83 5.54
N GLU A 52 0.97 -4.80 5.16
CA GLU A 52 0.87 -3.48 5.78
C GLU A 52 -0.51 -2.85 5.59
N ILE A 53 -1.10 -2.96 4.39
CA ILE A 53 -2.47 -2.51 4.12
C ILE A 53 -3.47 -3.22 5.05
N HIS A 54 -3.34 -4.53 5.24
CA HIS A 54 -4.20 -5.26 6.16
C HIS A 54 -4.00 -4.81 7.61
N ALA A 55 -2.75 -4.61 8.06
CA ALA A 55 -2.46 -4.10 9.40
C ALA A 55 -3.06 -2.70 9.63
N ILE A 56 -3.05 -1.82 8.61
CA ILE A 56 -3.70 -0.51 8.66
C ILE A 56 -5.22 -0.66 8.74
N GLN A 57 -5.81 -1.59 8.00
CA GLN A 57 -7.25 -1.88 8.07
C GLN A 57 -7.67 -2.38 9.46
N ASP A 58 -6.84 -3.21 10.09
CA ASP A 58 -7.07 -3.73 11.43
C ASP A 58 -6.78 -2.70 12.54
N GLY A 59 -6.28 -1.52 12.16
CA GLY A 59 -5.99 -0.42 13.08
C GLY A 59 -4.71 -0.62 13.89
N GLU A 60 -3.82 -1.51 13.44
CA GLU A 60 -2.54 -1.80 14.11
C GLU A 60 -1.50 -0.71 13.89
N ILE A 61 -1.63 0.06 12.81
CA ILE A 61 -0.71 1.16 12.47
C ILE A 61 -1.36 2.52 12.79
N PRO A 62 -0.92 3.21 13.87
CA PRO A 62 -1.53 4.46 14.30
C PRO A 62 -1.39 5.58 13.27
N GLY A 63 -2.46 6.36 13.09
CA GLY A 63 -2.46 7.55 12.23
C GLY A 63 -2.69 7.26 10.75
N TYR A 64 -2.63 5.99 10.35
CA TYR A 64 -3.07 5.53 9.03
C TYR A 64 -4.50 5.04 9.11
N THR A 65 -5.26 5.23 8.05
CA THR A 65 -6.63 4.70 7.96
C THR A 65 -6.91 4.18 6.56
N ILE A 66 -7.58 3.04 6.46
CA ILE A 66 -8.17 2.57 5.21
C ILE A 66 -9.68 2.57 5.34
N THR A 67 -10.33 3.16 4.35
CA THR A 67 -11.80 3.19 4.24
C THR A 67 -12.25 2.48 2.97
N THR A 68 -13.33 1.73 3.10
CA THR A 68 -14.00 1.04 1.99
C THR A 68 -15.23 1.84 1.57
N SER A 69 -15.35 2.11 0.28
CA SER A 69 -16.57 2.64 -0.34
C SER A 69 -17.14 1.60 -1.30
N HIS A 70 -18.45 1.36 -1.17
CA HIS A 70 -19.24 0.44 -1.99
C HIS A 70 -19.79 1.17 -3.22
#